data_AF-K2CS93-F1
#
_entry.id   AF-K2CS93-F1
#
_cell.length_a   1.000
_cell.length_b   1.000
_cell.length_c   1.000
_cell.angle_alpha   90.00
_cell.angle_beta   90.00
_cell.angle_gamma   90.00
#
_symmetry.space_group_name_H-M   'P 1'
#
loop_
_entity.id
_entity.type
_entity.pdbx_description
1 polymer ?
#
loop_
_entity_poly.entity_id
_entity_poly.type
_entity_poly.pdbx_seq_one_letter_code
_entity_poly.pdbx_strand_id
1 'polypeptide(L)' 'GADETLSQLNENGWRAFLKEQGLEPAEVDRILSNYHVEDSPIDCGLHMTLLKEAGFPVVDVIWKRSNFAVYVGIK' A
#
# COMPACT_ATOMS: atom_id res chain seq x y z
N GLY A 1 11.03 7.09 -4.16
CA GLY A 1 9.77 6.36 -4.40
C GLY A 1 9.94 4.95 -3.88
N ALA A 2 8.83 4.23 -3.64
CA ALA A 2 8.90 2.81 -3.33
C ALA A 2 9.62 2.06 -4.46
N ASP A 3 10.27 0.95 -4.13
CA ASP A 3 10.90 0.06 -5.12
C ASP A 3 9.85 -0.41 -6.14
N GLU A 4 10.16 -0.31 -7.44
CA GLU A 4 9.24 -0.66 -8.51
C GLU A 4 8.82 -2.14 -8.45
N THR A 5 9.74 -3.03 -8.07
CA THR A 5 9.48 -4.46 -7.90
C THR A 5 8.49 -4.71 -6.77
N LEU A 6 8.64 -4.02 -5.64
CA LEU A 6 7.71 -4.13 -4.52
C LEU A 6 6.34 -3.53 -4.85
N SER A 7 6.32 -2.46 -5.63
CA SER A 7 5.09 -1.83 -6.09
C SER A 7 4.30 -2.77 -7.00
N GLN A 8 4.99 -3.39 -7.97
CA GLN A 8 4.42 -4.41 -8.85
C GLN A 8 3.93 -5.64 -8.06
N LEU A 9 4.70 -6.11 -7.09
CA LEU A 9 4.32 -7.25 -6.23
C LEU A 9 3.03 -6.95 -5.46
N ASN A 10 2.93 -5.74 -4.88
CA ASN A 10 1.77 -5.35 -4.10
C ASN A 10 0.52 -5.21 -4.99
N GLU A 11 0.65 -4.56 -6.15
CA GLU A 11 -0.46 -4.43 -7.11
C GLU A 11 -0.92 -5.79 -7.63
N ASN A 12 0.01 -6.70 -7.95
CA ASN A 12 -0.33 -8.05 -8.38
C ASN A 12 -1.10 -8.82 -7.30
N GLY A 13 -0.71 -8.69 -6.03
CA GLY A 13 -1.44 -9.31 -4.92
C GLY A 13 -2.85 -8.72 -4.75
N TRP A 14 -3.02 -7.41 -4.95
CA TRP A 14 -4.33 -6.79 -4.91
C TRP A 14 -5.21 -7.21 -6.09
N ARG A 15 -4.64 -7.24 -7.30
CA ARG A 15 -5.29 -7.74 -8.52
C ARG A 15 -5.78 -9.17 -8.36
N ALA A 16 -4.95 -10.04 -7.79
CA ALA A 16 -5.31 -11.43 -7.51
C ALA A 16 -6.49 -11.51 -6.53
N PHE A 17 -6.43 -10.76 -5.42
CA PHE A 17 -7.51 -10.69 -4.46
C PHE A 17 -8.84 -10.23 -5.09
N LEU A 18 -8.84 -9.18 -5.91
CA LEU A 18 -10.06 -8.68 -6.56
C LEU A 18 -10.67 -9.73 -7.49
N LYS A 19 -9.84 -10.47 -8.25
CA LYS A 19 -10.30 -11.57 -9.08
C LYS A 19 -10.87 -12.72 -8.26
N GLU A 20 -10.27 -13.06 -7.12
CA GLU A 20 -10.77 -14.08 -6.19
C GLU A 20 -12.15 -13.70 -5.60
N GLN A 21 -12.44 -12.41 -5.47
CA GLN A 21 -13.78 -11.92 -5.07
C GLN A 21 -14.82 -11.98 -6.19
N GLY A 22 -14.45 -12.47 -7.39
CA GLY A 22 -15.37 -12.62 -8.52
C GLY A 22 -15.59 -11.34 -9.34
N LEU A 23 -14.69 -10.35 -9.23
CA LEU A 23 -14.77 -9.16 -10.07
C LEU A 23 -14.34 -9.50 -11.51
N GLU A 24 -15.11 -8.98 -12.47
CA GLU A 24 -14.78 -9.10 -13.89
C GLU A 24 -13.47 -8.37 -14.23
N PRO A 25 -12.66 -8.87 -15.19
CA PRO A 25 -11.37 -8.28 -15.52
C PRO A 25 -11.41 -6.78 -15.82
N ALA A 26 -12.42 -6.33 -16.58
CA ALA A 26 -12.58 -4.91 -16.92
C ALA A 26 -12.82 -4.02 -15.70
N GLU A 27 -13.51 -4.55 -14.68
CA GLU A 27 -13.75 -3.82 -13.42
C GLU A 27 -12.47 -3.75 -12.58
N VAL A 28 -11.70 -4.84 -12.53
CA VAL A 28 -10.38 -4.86 -11.87
C VAL A 28 -9.44 -3.84 -12.50
N ASP A 29 -9.36 -3.81 -13.83
CA ASP A 29 -8.50 -2.86 -14.55
C ASP A 29 -8.95 -1.41 -14.34
N ARG A 30 -10.27 -1.15 -14.28
CA ARG A 30 -10.82 0.17 -13.94
C ARG A 30 -10.41 0.62 -12.55
N ILE A 31 -10.51 -0.25 -11.53
CA ILE A 31 -10.11 0.06 -10.15
C ILE A 31 -8.62 0.40 -10.08
N LEU A 32 -7.75 -0.41 -10.69
CA LEU A 32 -6.31 -0.17 -10.69
C LEU A 32 -5.94 1.10 -11.46
N SER A 33 -6.61 1.37 -12.58
CA SER A 33 -6.42 2.60 -13.34
C SER A 33 -6.79 3.84 -12.52
N ASN A 34 -7.92 3.81 -11.81
CA ASN A 34 -8.32 4.93 -10.95
C ASN A 34 -7.31 5.14 -9.82
N TYR A 35 -6.85 4.07 -9.17
CA TYR A 35 -5.82 4.14 -8.15
C TYR A 35 -4.53 4.83 -8.64
N HIS A 36 -4.06 4.51 -9.85
CA HIS A 36 -2.88 5.16 -10.44
C HIS A 36 -3.06 6.66 -10.75
N VAL A 37 -4.30 7.12 -10.91
CA VAL A 37 -4.63 8.53 -11.22
C VAL A 37 -4.92 9.32 -9.94
N GLU A 38 -5.64 8.72 -9.00
CA GLU A 38 -6.18 9.39 -7.83
C GLU A 38 -5.21 9.36 -6.64
N ASP A 39 -4.44 8.27 -6.50
CA ASP A 39 -3.55 8.07 -5.36
C ASP A 39 -2.08 8.27 -5.75
N SER A 40 -1.33 8.90 -4.84
CA SER A 40 0.14 8.97 -4.90
C SER A 40 0.71 8.50 -3.56
N PRO A 41 0.58 7.21 -3.25
CA PRO A 41 1.01 6.69 -1.96
C PRO A 41 2.53 6.77 -1.86
N ILE A 42 3.01 7.35 -0.77
CA ILE A 42 4.43 7.33 -0.46
C ILE A 42 4.84 5.95 0.06
N ASP A 43 6.13 5.66 -0.01
CA ASP A 43 6.66 4.40 0.48
C ASP A 43 6.33 4.17 1.97
N CYS A 44 6.01 2.93 2.35
CA CYS A 44 5.67 2.58 3.74
C CYS A 44 6.81 2.91 4.72
N GLY A 45 8.07 2.70 4.31
CA GLY A 45 9.24 3.11 5.07
C GLY A 45 9.31 4.64 5.23
N LEU A 46 8.93 5.42 4.22
CA LEU A 46 8.85 6.88 4.34
C LEU A 46 7.78 7.30 5.37
N HIS A 47 6.63 6.63 5.42
CA HIS A 47 5.67 6.85 6.51
C HIS A 47 6.31 6.63 7.89
N MET A 48 7.14 5.59 8.05
CA MET A 48 7.80 5.30 9.33
C MET A 48 8.81 6.37 9.72
N THR A 49 9.58 6.85 8.74
CA THR A 49 10.50 7.97 8.93
C THR A 49 9.76 9.22 9.38
N LEU A 50 8.66 9.57 8.71
CA LEU A 50 7.86 10.76 9.06
C LEU A 50 7.27 10.66 10.48
N LEU A 51 6.84 9.47 10.92
CA LEU A 51 6.39 9.28 12.31
C LEU A 51 7.53 9.48 13.32
N LYS A 52 8.72 8.95 13.06
CA LYS A 52 9.89 9.18 13.93
C LYS A 52 10.22 10.67 14.01
N GLU A 53 10.22 11.36 12.87
CA GLU A 53 10.48 12.81 12.79
C GLU A 53 9.41 13.64 13.53
N ALA A 54 8.15 13.18 13.54
CA ALA A 54 7.06 13.78 14.30
C ALA A 54 7.15 13.54 15.83
N GLY A 55 8.15 12.78 16.29
CA GLY A 55 8.41 12.55 17.71
C GLY A 55 7.78 11.30 18.30
N PHE A 56 7.40 10.31 17.48
CA PHE A 56 7.04 8.98 17.95
C PHE A 56 8.30 8.12 18.13
N PRO A 57 8.77 7.85 19.37
CA PRO A 57 10.01 7.10 19.61
C PRO A 57 9.94 5.64 19.16
N VAL A 58 8.75 5.05 19.14
CA VAL A 58 8.52 3.68 18.69
C VAL A 58 7.53 3.72 17.54
N VAL A 59 7.96 3.20 16.39
CA VAL A 59 7.11 3.05 15.20
C VAL A 59 7.30 1.65 14.64
N ASP A 60 6.21 1.04 14.19
CA ASP A 60 6.28 -0.28 13.57
C ASP A 60 5.10 -0.55 12.63
N VAL A 61 5.27 -1.50 11.73
CA VAL A 61 4.21 -2.03 10.86
C VAL A 61 3.67 -3.31 11.49
N ILE A 62 2.48 -3.21 12.08
CA ILE A 62 1.86 -4.36 12.77
C ILE A 62 1.14 -5.31 11.82
N TRP A 63 0.83 -4.85 10.60
CA TRP A 63 0.25 -5.67 9.55
C TRP A 63 0.49 -5.05 8.18
N LYS A 64 0.78 -5.89 7.18
CA LYS A 64 0.86 -5.47 5.77
C LYS A 64 0.44 -6.59 4.83
N ARG A 65 -0.36 -6.23 3.82
CA ARG A 65 -0.70 -7.10 2.68
C ARG A 65 -0.91 -6.24 1.44
N SER A 66 -0.15 -6.52 0.38
CA SER A 66 -0.21 -5.74 -0.86
C SER A 66 -0.03 -4.24 -0.59
N ASN A 67 -0.85 -3.38 -1.19
CA ASN A 67 -0.80 -1.92 -1.01
C ASN A 67 -1.25 -1.46 0.38
N PHE A 68 -1.84 -2.34 1.20
CA PHE A 68 -2.44 -2.00 2.48
C PHE A 68 -1.48 -2.28 3.62
N ALA A 69 -1.36 -1.35 4.55
CA ALA A 69 -0.58 -1.50 5.77
C ALA A 69 -1.31 -0.86 6.95
N VAL A 70 -1.17 -1.49 8.12
CA VAL A 70 -1.49 -0.89 9.41
C VAL A 70 -0.18 -0.70 10.14
N TYR A 71 0.11 0.55 10.49
CA TYR A 71 1.30 0.92 11.24
C TYR A 71 0.93 1.75 12.45
N VAL A 72 1.80 1.73 13.45
CA VAL A 72 1.59 2.38 14.75
C VAL A 72 2.77 3.29 15.08
N GLY A 73 2.47 4.39 15.78
CA GLY A 73 3.45 5.17 16.51
C GLY A 73 3.02 5.24 17.98
N ILE A 74 3.94 4.95 18.90
CA ILE A 74 3.74 5.10 20.34
C ILE A 74 4.50 6.33 20.78
N LYS A 75 3.86 7.19 21.58
CA LYS A 75 4.44 8.41 22.15
C LYS A 75 4.92 8.18 23.56
#